data_AF-A0A397YQ37-F1
#
_entry.id   AF-A0A397YQ37-F1
#
_cell.length_a   1.000
_cell.length_b   1.000
_cell.length_c   1.000
_cell.angle_alpha   90.00
_cell.angle_beta   90.00
_cell.angle_gamma   90.00
#
_symmetry.space_group_name_H-M   'P 1'
#
loop_
_entity.id
_entity.type
_entity.pdbx_description
1 polymer ?
#
loop_
_entity_poly.entity_id
_entity_poly.type
_entity_poly.pdbx_seq_one_letter_code
_entity_poly.pdbx_strand_id
1 'polypeptide(L)' 'MSAQKIQLASLILTFFLLFSQTTGRCNYRRPHSGPCKKGDDCKNVCILPSEDPTFLACLTGPPLFGICCCLVKQK' A
#
# COMPACT_ATOMS: atom_id res chain seq x y z
N MET A 1 15.04 -33.60 23.56
CA MET A 1 14.35 -32.32 23.85
C MET A 1 14.81 -31.13 22.96
N SER A 2 15.42 -31.36 21.78
CA SER A 2 16.01 -30.28 20.95
C SER A 2 15.34 -30.11 19.56
N ALA A 3 14.86 -31.19 18.94
CA ALA A 3 14.29 -31.16 17.58
C ALA A 3 12.97 -30.38 17.46
N GLN A 4 12.12 -30.41 18.49
CA GLN A 4 10.81 -29.73 18.47
C GLN A 4 10.91 -28.20 18.41
N LYS A 5 11.96 -27.60 19.00
CA LYS A 5 12.17 -26.15 19.00
C LYS A 5 12.52 -25.62 17.61
N ILE A 6 13.26 -26.39 16.83
CA ILE A 6 13.72 -26.00 15.49
C ILE A 6 12.53 -26.03 14.50
N GLN A 7 11.67 -27.05 14.59
CA GLN A 7 10.48 -27.12 13.74
C GLN A 7 9.52 -25.95 13.98
N LEU A 8 9.32 -25.55 15.24
CA LEU A 8 8.43 -24.43 15.56
C LEU A 8 8.97 -23.10 14.98
N ALA A 9 10.28 -22.86 15.07
CA ALA A 9 10.90 -21.66 14.52
C ALA A 9 10.78 -21.58 13.00
N SER A 10 10.98 -22.68 12.27
CA SER A 10 10.81 -22.73 10.80
C SER A 10 9.36 -22.49 10.38
N LEU A 11 8.38 -22.99 11.14
CA LEU A 11 6.96 -22.83 10.84
C LEU A 11 6.51 -21.38 11.03
N ILE A 12 7.00 -20.73 12.08
CA ILE A 12 6.81 -19.30 12.34
C ILE A 12 7.44 -18.45 11.23
N LEU A 13 8.68 -18.77 10.82
CA LEU A 13 9.36 -18.03 9.75
C LEU A 13 8.60 -18.13 8.41
N THR A 14 8.08 -19.32 8.09
CA THR A 14 7.31 -19.55 6.86
C THR A 14 5.98 -18.81 6.91
N PHE A 15 5.32 -18.75 8.07
CA PHE A 15 4.12 -17.95 8.26
C PHE A 15 4.40 -16.45 8.06
N PHE A 16 5.47 -15.91 8.66
CA PHE A 16 5.83 -14.49 8.44
C PHE A 16 6.15 -14.17 6.97
N LEU A 17 6.80 -15.08 6.24
CA LEU A 17 7.09 -14.92 4.81
C LEU A 17 5.83 -14.99 3.94
N LEU A 18 4.84 -15.81 4.31
CA LEU A 18 3.56 -15.91 3.61
C LEU A 18 2.66 -14.68 3.87
N PHE A 19 2.65 -14.15 5.09
CA PHE A 19 1.80 -13.01 5.46
C PHE A 19 2.38 -11.64 5.04
N SER A 20 3.70 -11.53 4.86
CA SER A 20 4.35 -10.27 4.46
C SER A 20 4.10 -9.84 3.00
N GLN A 21 3.42 -10.66 2.18
CA GLN A 21 3.21 -10.38 0.75
C GLN A 21 1.92 -9.64 0.41
N THR A 22 1.24 -9.02 1.38
CA THR A 22 0.14 -8.08 1.07
C THR A 22 0.68 -6.71 0.69
N THR A 23 1.56 -6.66 -0.31
CA THR A 23 2.07 -5.40 -0.85
C THR A 23 0.95 -4.76 -1.68
N GLY A 24 0.17 -3.88 -1.05
CA GLY A 24 -0.84 -3.07 -1.73
C GLY A 24 -0.20 -2.29 -2.88
N ARG A 25 -0.73 -2.45 -4.11
CA ARG A 25 -0.20 -1.76 -5.29
C ARG A 25 -0.81 -0.36 -5.37
N CYS A 26 0.03 0.66 -5.51
CA CYS A 26 -0.38 2.03 -5.77
C CYS A 26 -0.43 2.32 -7.28
N ASN A 27 -1.54 2.88 -7.76
CA ASN A 27 -1.57 3.64 -9.00
C ASN A 27 -1.23 5.10 -8.68
N TYR A 28 -0.11 5.58 -9.21
CA TYR A 28 0.34 6.95 -8.97
C TYR A 28 -0.32 7.93 -9.94
N ARG A 29 -0.97 8.98 -9.43
CA ARG A 29 -1.58 10.03 -10.25
C ARG A 29 -1.30 11.41 -9.67
N ARG A 30 -1.02 12.39 -10.53
CA ARG A 30 -1.03 13.80 -10.11
C ARG A 30 -2.45 14.35 -10.17
N PRO A 31 -2.88 15.14 -9.18
CA PRO A 31 -4.09 15.96 -9.29
C PRO A 31 -3.95 17.00 -10.42
N HIS A 32 -5.07 17.33 -11.07
CA HIS A 32 -5.11 18.38 -12.10
C HIS A 32 -4.94 19.79 -11.52
N SER A 33 -5.28 19.99 -10.25
CA SER A 33 -5.11 21.26 -9.52
C SER A 33 -3.66 21.55 -9.10
N GLY A 34 -2.72 20.68 -9.45
CA GLY A 34 -1.31 20.77 -9.04
C GLY A 34 -0.91 19.68 -8.03
N PRO A 35 0.28 19.77 -7.42
CA PRO A 35 0.76 18.79 -6.46
C PRO A 35 -0.20 18.71 -5.25
N CYS A 36 -0.55 17.49 -4.83
CA CYS A 36 -1.33 17.29 -3.61
C CYS A 36 -0.52 17.74 -2.38
N LYS A 37 -1.20 18.17 -1.32
CA LYS A 37 -0.59 18.51 -0.02
C LYS A 37 -1.09 17.60 1.10
N LYS A 38 -2.30 17.05 0.96
CA LYS A 38 -2.93 16.14 1.92
C LYS A 38 -3.77 15.09 1.19
N GLY A 39 -4.15 14.02 1.90
CA GLY A 39 -4.90 12.90 1.34
C GLY A 39 -6.21 13.31 0.65
N ASP A 40 -6.96 14.24 1.22
CA ASP A 40 -8.24 14.72 0.65
C ASP A 40 -8.12 15.27 -0.77
N ASP A 41 -6.96 15.81 -1.13
CA ASP A 41 -6.71 16.34 -2.48
C ASP A 41 -6.75 15.22 -3.55
N CYS A 42 -6.60 13.97 -3.11
CA CYS A 42 -6.64 12.77 -3.95
C CYS A 42 -8.05 12.18 -4.13
N LYS A 43 -9.06 12.68 -3.40
CA LYS A 43 -10.43 12.12 -3.40
C LYS A 43 -11.06 12.08 -4.80
N ASN A 44 -10.82 13.12 -5.60
CA ASN A 44 -11.32 13.22 -6.97
C ASN A 44 -10.34 12.64 -8.01
N VAL A 45 -9.19 12.12 -7.57
CA VAL A 45 -8.14 11.53 -8.42
C VAL A 45 -8.24 10.00 -8.43
N CYS A 46 -8.51 9.40 -7.26
CA CYS A 46 -8.63 7.96 -7.04
C CYS A 46 -10.08 7.49 -7.18
N ILE A 47 -10.63 7.62 -8.39
CA ILE A 47 -12.05 7.36 -8.67
C ILE A 47 -12.29 6.07 -9.48
N LEU A 48 -11.23 5.34 -9.86
CA LEU A 48 -11.44 4.13 -10.64
C LEU A 48 -12.10 3.04 -9.79
N PRO A 49 -12.98 2.21 -10.38
CA PRO A 49 -13.65 1.12 -9.65
C PRO A 49 -12.65 0.09 -9.09
N SER A 50 -11.51 -0.08 -9.75
CA SER A 50 -10.40 -0.94 -9.33
C SER A 50 -9.60 -0.40 -8.15
N GLU A 51 -9.85 0.82 -7.70
CA GLU A 51 -9.14 1.50 -6.60
C GLU A 51 -9.99 1.51 -5.33
N ASP A 52 -9.34 1.50 -4.17
CA ASP A 52 -9.98 1.60 -2.86
C ASP A 52 -10.35 3.06 -2.56
N PRO A 53 -11.65 3.41 -2.53
CA PRO A 53 -12.08 4.79 -2.30
C PRO A 53 -11.85 5.25 -0.86
N THR A 54 -11.56 4.33 0.07
CA THR A 54 -11.28 4.66 1.48
C THR A 54 -9.82 5.03 1.70
N PHE A 55 -8.93 4.66 0.77
CA PHE A 55 -7.50 4.94 0.85
C PHE A 55 -7.14 6.18 0.03
N LEU A 56 -6.87 7.29 0.73
CA LEU A 56 -6.47 8.55 0.13
C LEU A 56 -5.10 8.98 0.65
N ALA A 57 -4.06 8.75 -0.14
CA ALA A 57 -2.69 9.09 0.24
C ALA A 57 -2.09 10.12 -0.73
N CYS A 58 -1.63 11.22 -0.17
CA CYS A 58 -0.76 12.17 -0.87
C CYS A 58 0.69 11.93 -0.45
N LEU A 59 1.57 11.73 -1.42
CA LEU A 59 2.99 11.53 -1.19
C LEU A 59 3.68 12.89 -1.10
N THR A 60 4.16 13.24 0.09
CA THR A 60 4.84 14.52 0.37
C THR A 60 6.36 14.39 0.42
N GLY A 61 6.90 13.21 0.12
CA GLY A 61 8.34 12.94 0.09
C GLY A 61 8.89 12.80 -1.33
N PRO A 62 10.16 13.16 -1.59
CA PRO A 62 10.83 12.83 -2.84
C PRO A 62 10.95 11.29 -3.00
N PRO A 63 10.94 10.75 -4.24
CA PRO A 63 10.84 11.47 -5.51
C PRO A 63 9.39 11.74 -5.96
N LEU A 64 8.38 11.32 -5.19
CA LEU A 64 6.97 11.34 -5.58
C LEU A 64 6.20 12.51 -4.96
N PHE A 65 6.86 13.64 -4.72
CA PHE A 65 6.27 14.80 -4.07
C PHE A 65 5.02 15.29 -4.83
N GLY A 66 3.92 15.44 -4.11
CA GLY A 66 2.66 15.95 -4.64
C GLY A 66 1.91 14.96 -5.54
N ILE A 67 2.21 13.66 -5.45
CA ILE A 67 1.56 12.61 -6.22
C ILE A 67 0.63 11.80 -5.32
N CYS A 68 -0.57 11.48 -5.80
CA CYS A 68 -1.51 10.62 -5.11
C CYS A 68 -1.16 9.14 -5.34
N CYS A 69 -1.17 8.32 -4.28
CA CYS A 69 -1.27 6.87 -4.40
C CYS A 69 -2.74 6.47 -4.31
N CYS A 70 -3.27 5.92 -5.40
CA CYS A 70 -4.58 5.27 -5.43
C CYS A 70 -4.37 3.77 -5.23
N LEU A 71 -4.71 3.26 -4.05
CA LEU A 71 -4.51 1.85 -3.71
C LEU A 71 -5.42 0.97 -4.57
N VAL A 72 -4.85 -0.02 -5.24
CA VAL A 72 -5.60 -1.01 -6.02
C VAL A 72 -6.26 -1.99 -5.06
N LYS A 73 -7.57 -2.23 -5.25
CA LYS A 73 -8.29 -3.27 -4.49
C LYS A 73 -7.68 -4.63 -4.80
N GLN A 74 -7.25 -5.35 -3.77
CA GLN A 74 -6.99 -6.77 -3.88
C GLN A 74 -8.34 -7.46 -4.08
N LYS A 75 -8.46 -8.26 -5.13
CA LYS A 75 -9.67 -9.06 -5.41
C LYS A 75 -9.77 -10.26 -4.48
#